data_AF-A0A522VFY9-F1
#
_entry.id   AF-A0A522VFY9-F1
#
_cell.length_a   1.000
_cell.length_b   1.000
_cell.length_c   1.000
_cell.angle_alpha   90.00
_cell.angle_beta   90.00
_cell.angle_gamma   90.00
#
_symmetry.space_group_name_H-M   'P 1'
#
loop_
_entity.id
_entity.type
_entity.pdbx_description
1 polymer ?
#
loop_
_entity_poly.entity_id
_entity_poly.type
_entity_poly.pdbx_seq_one_letter_code
_entity_poly.pdbx_strand_id
1 'polypeptide(L)' 'MTNALYYGDNLKVLRESIADESVDLIYLDPPFNSQANYNVLFKSYSGKGTEAQIEAFKDTWSWGEEAELAYSEV' A
#
# COMPACT_ATOMS: atom_id res chain seq x y z
N MET A 1 -17.86 -9.70 -19.26
CA MET A 1 -17.35 -8.99 -18.07
C MET A 1 -16.07 -8.29 -18.47
N THR A 2 -16.00 -6.98 -18.27
CA THR A 2 -14.81 -6.19 -18.59
C THR A 2 -13.95 -6.12 -17.34
N ASN A 3 -12.69 -6.54 -17.45
CA ASN A 3 -11.75 -6.39 -16.34
C ASN A 3 -11.29 -4.93 -16.29
N ALA A 4 -11.19 -4.37 -15.08
CA ALA A 4 -10.72 -3.02 -14.84
C ALA A 4 -9.45 -3.04 -13.97
N LEU A 5 -8.54 -2.11 -14.22
CA LEU A 5 -7.38 -1.84 -13.38
C LEU A 5 -7.47 -0.39 -12.93
N TYR A 6 -7.47 -0.18 -11.62
CA TYR A 6 -7.43 1.15 -11.00
C TYR A 6 -6.05 1.40 -10.40
N TYR A 7 -5.53 2.62 -10.54
CA TYR A 7 -4.24 3.02 -10.00
C TYR A 7 -4.43 4.25 -9.10
N GLY A 8 -3.99 4.13 -7.84
CA GLY A 8 -4.10 5.20 -6.86
C GLY A 8 -4.28 4.66 -5.44
N ASP A 9 -4.64 5.57 -4.52
CA ASP A 9 -5.06 5.23 -3.17
C ASP A 9 -6.33 4.35 -3.20
N ASN A 10 -6.33 3.27 -2.43
CA ASN A 10 -7.39 2.27 -2.51
C ASN A 10 -8.74 2.78 -1.99
N LEU A 11 -8.75 3.58 -0.92
CA LEU A 11 -9.97 4.09 -0.31
C LEU A 11 -10.65 5.09 -1.25
N LYS A 12 -9.87 5.99 -1.86
CA LYS A 12 -10.38 6.92 -2.87
C LYS A 12 -10.97 6.18 -4.07
N VAL A 13 -10.25 5.19 -4.62
CA VAL A 13 -10.71 4.40 -5.76
C VAL A 13 -12.01 3.67 -5.44
N LEU A 14 -12.10 3.02 -4.28
CA LEU A 14 -13.30 2.30 -3.85
C LEU A 14 -14.52 3.22 -3.79
N ARG A 15 -14.35 4.45 -3.26
CA ARG A 15 -15.45 5.42 -3.11
C ARG A 15 -15.88 6.09 -4.41
N GLU A 16 -14.94 6.44 -5.29
CA GLU A 16 -15.24 7.25 -6.47
C GLU A 16 -15.56 6.41 -7.71
N SER A 17 -15.07 5.17 -7.78
CA SER A 17 -15.00 4.41 -9.03
C SER A 17 -15.68 3.04 -9.00
N ILE A 18 -16.06 2.54 -7.82
CA ILE A 18 -16.71 1.23 -7.64
C ILE A 18 -18.10 1.47 -7.06
N ALA A 19 -19.11 0.84 -7.64
CA ALA A 19 -20.49 1.01 -7.19
C ALA A 19 -20.77 0.20 -5.91
N ASP A 20 -21.67 0.71 -5.08
CA ASP A 20 -22.14 0.00 -3.89
C ASP A 20 -22.77 -1.35 -4.27
N GLU A 21 -22.61 -2.34 -3.40
CA GLU A 21 -23.19 -3.69 -3.54
C GLU A 21 -22.89 -4.38 -4.89
N SER A 22 -21.80 -3.99 -5.57
CA SER A 22 -21.45 -4.49 -6.91
C SER A 22 -20.40 -5.61 -6.93
N VAL A 23 -19.87 -6.01 -5.77
CA VAL A 23 -18.76 -6.95 -5.65
C VAL A 23 -19.17 -8.17 -4.83
N ASP A 24 -19.13 -9.35 -5.44
CA ASP A 24 -19.51 -10.62 -4.79
C ASP A 24 -18.38 -11.26 -3.94
N LEU A 25 -17.11 -11.02 -4.31
CA LEU A 25 -15.95 -11.63 -3.66
C LEU A 25 -14.76 -10.67 -3.66
N ILE A 26 -14.10 -10.57 -2.51
CA ILE A 26 -12.92 -9.73 -2.29
C ILE A 26 -11.76 -10.62 -1.84
N TYR A 27 -10.60 -10.48 -2.49
CA TYR A 27 -9.32 -11.02 -2.05
C TYR A 27 -8.36 -9.87 -1.79
N LEU A 28 -7.75 -9.82 -0.60
CA LEU A 28 -6.84 -8.77 -0.17
C LEU A 28 -5.65 -9.38 0.54
N ASP A 29 -4.45 -8.86 0.24
CA ASP A 29 -3.18 -9.17 0.91
C ASP A 29 -2.54 -7.84 1.34
N PRO A 30 -3.09 -7.15 2.36
CA PRO A 30 -2.57 -5.88 2.82
C PRO A 30 -1.19 -6.07 3.49
N PRO A 31 -0.37 -5.02 3.61
CA PRO A 31 0.88 -5.10 4.38
C PRO A 31 0.59 -5.61 5.80
N PHE A 32 1.26 -6.70 6.17
CA PHE A 32 1.20 -7.23 7.53
C PHE A 32 1.97 -6.29 8.44
N ASN A 33 1.35 -5.68 9.47
CA ASN A 33 2.05 -4.81 10.44
C ASN A 33 3.07 -5.59 11.30
N SER A 34 4.13 -6.09 10.67
CA SER A 34 5.06 -7.06 11.23
C SER A 34 6.23 -6.39 11.95
N GLN A 35 6.30 -5.06 11.92
CA GLN A 35 7.41 -4.24 12.43
C GLN A 35 8.77 -4.58 11.79
N ALA A 36 8.75 -5.24 10.63
CA ALA A 36 9.96 -5.56 9.89
C ALA A 36 10.37 -4.36 9.03
N ASN A 37 11.57 -3.84 9.24
CA ASN A 37 12.16 -2.87 8.32
C ASN A 37 12.71 -3.61 7.10
N TYR A 38 12.00 -3.54 5.97
CA TYR A 38 12.48 -4.09 4.72
C TYR A 38 13.46 -3.10 4.08
N ASN A 39 14.76 -3.36 4.18
CA ASN A 39 15.79 -2.61 3.48
C ASN A 39 16.02 -3.24 2.09
N VAL A 40 15.66 -2.55 1.01
CA VAL A 40 16.06 -2.99 -0.34
C VAL A 40 17.52 -2.61 -0.55
N LEU A 41 18.39 -3.62 -0.56
CA LEU A 41 19.81 -3.45 -0.89
C LEU A 41 19.98 -3.38 -2.42
N PHE A 42 20.14 -2.19 -2.98
CA PHE A 42 20.63 -2.05 -4.34
C PHE A 42 22.12 -2.39 -4.39
N LYS A 43 22.49 -3.54 -4.97
CA LYS A 43 23.88 -3.81 -5.34
C LYS A 43 24.19 -3.09 -6.65
N SER A 44 25.08 -2.10 -6.60
CA SER A 44 25.73 -1.53 -7.79
C SER A 44 26.40 -2.66 -8.59
N TYR A 45 26.15 -2.71 -9.90
CA TYR A 45 26.76 -3.66 -10.83
C TYR A 45 28.27 -3.44 -11.00
N SER A 46 28.79 -2.29 -10.54
CA SER A 46 30.20 -1.98 -10.47
C SER A 46 30.68 -2.21 -9.05
N GLY A 47 31.65 -3.12 -8.83
CA GLY A 47 32.14 -3.55 -7.52
C GLY A 47 32.82 -2.48 -6.64
N LYS A 48 32.45 -1.21 -6.77
CA LYS A 48 32.75 -0.15 -5.82
C LYS A 48 31.53 0.05 -4.93
N GLY A 49 31.68 -0.30 -3.66
CA GLY A 49 30.62 -0.23 -2.67
C GLY A 49 30.07 1.19 -2.56
N THR A 50 28.78 1.32 -2.84
CA THR A 50 27.96 2.42 -2.35
C THR A 50 26.81 1.76 -1.63
N GLU A 51 26.90 1.68 -0.30
CA GLU A 51 25.80 1.22 0.55
C GLU A 51 24.76 2.36 0.65
N ALA A 52 24.06 2.63 -0.45
CA ALA A 52 22.85 3.42 -0.39
C ALA A 52 21.73 2.50 0.09
N GLN A 53 21.57 2.37 1.40
CA GLN A 53 20.33 1.82 1.97
C GLN A 53 19.23 2.84 1.70
N ILE A 54 18.36 2.53 0.73
CA ILE A 54 17.12 3.27 0.56
C ILE A 54 16.11 2.58 1.46
N GLU A 55 15.52 3.33 2.40
CA GLU A 55 14.41 2.85 3.22
C GLU A 55 13.26 2.46 2.29
N ALA A 56 13.02 1.16 2.13
CA ALA A 56 12.16 0.64 1.07
C ALA A 56 10.71 0.43 1.51
N PHE A 57 10.34 0.99 2.66
CA PHE A 57 9.03 1.16 3.31
C PHE A 57 9.14 0.74 4.78
N LYS A 58 8.62 1.58 5.67
CA LYS A 58 8.37 1.19 7.06
C LYS A 58 7.06 0.43 7.11
N ASP A 59 7.13 -0.84 7.46
CA ASP A 59 5.97 -1.68 7.76
C ASP A 59 5.45 -1.40 9.19
N THR A 60 5.22 -0.12 9.46
CA THR A 60 4.63 0.37 10.71
C THR A 60 3.46 1.24 10.32
N TRP A 61 2.28 0.65 10.36
CA TRP A 61 1.03 1.42 10.29
C TRP A 61 0.73 1.98 11.67
N SER A 62 0.46 3.28 11.75
CA SER A 62 0.00 3.95 12.96
C SER A 62 -1.32 4.65 12.68
N TRP A 63 -2.21 4.65 13.66
CA TRP A 63 -3.45 5.43 13.60
C TRP A 63 -3.11 6.93 13.52
N GLY A 64 -3.36 7.54 12.36
CA GLY A 64 -3.13 8.95 12.07
C GLY A 64 -4.44 9.70 11.82
N GLU A 65 -4.32 10.99 11.46
CA GLU A 65 -5.47 11.84 11.16
C GLU A 65 -6.26 11.30 9.94
N GLU A 66 -5.56 10.75 8.95
CA GLU A 66 -6.18 10.17 7.76
C GLU A 66 -7.00 8.93 8.09
N ALA A 67 -6.53 8.12 9.05
CA ALA A 67 -7.27 6.95 9.54
C ALA A 67 -8.52 7.36 10.32
N GLU A 68 -8.42 8.40 11.15
CA GLU A 68 -9.54 8.95 11.91
C GLU A 68 -10.62 9.53 10.98
N LEU A 69 -10.21 10.32 10.00
CA LEU A 69 -11.12 10.89 9.00
C LEU A 69 -11.83 9.78 8.21
N ALA A 70 -11.07 8.82 7.70
CA ALA A 70 -11.63 7.69 6.96
C ALA A 70 -12.64 6.89 7.80
N TYR A 71 -12.36 6.68 9.10
CA TYR A 71 -13.24 5.98 10.02
C TYR A 71 -14.55 6.76 10.28
N SER A 72 -14.48 8.08 10.38
CA SER A 72 -15.66 8.93 10.64
C SER A 72 -16.67 8.99 9.48
N GLU A 73 -16.23 8.62 8.27
CA GLU A 73 -17.02 8.66 7.03
C GLU A 73 -17.73 7.33 6.70
N VAL A 74 -17.57 6.32 7.56
CA VAL A 74 -18.22 4.99 7.47
C VAL A 74 -19.38 4.91 8.45
#